data_AF-A0A285H3B9-F1
#
_entry.id   AF-A0A285H3B9-F1
#
_cell.length_a   1.000
_cell.length_b   1.000
_cell.length_c   1.000
_cell.angle_alpha   90.00
_cell.angle_beta   90.00
_cell.angle_gamma   90.00
#
_symmetry.space_group_name_H-M   'P 1'
#
loop_
_entity.id
_entity.type
_entity.pdbx_description
1 polymer ?
#
loop_
_entity_poly.entity_id
_entity_poly.type
_entity_poly.pdbx_seq_one_letter_code
_entity_poly.pdbx_strand_id
1 'polypeptide(L)' 'MKPFKNLEVWFVTGSQHLYGDDVLKEVAQNSEEIAKYFDASEEIPVKVV' A
#
# COMPACT_ATOMS: atom_id res chain seq x y z
N MET A 1 25.18 6.86 8.73
CA MET A 1 24.45 5.89 7.87
C MET A 1 22.96 6.17 8.06
N LYS A 2 22.16 6.39 7.00
CA LYS A 2 20.69 6.56 7.16
C LYS A 2 20.11 5.19 7.54
N PRO A 3 19.52 4.99 8.73
CA PRO A 3 19.19 3.67 9.28
C PRO A 3 18.16 2.88 8.46
N PHE A 4 17.38 3.54 7.62
CA PHE A 4 16.23 2.94 6.92
C PHE A 4 16.38 2.85 5.39
N LYS A 5 17.55 3.22 4.84
CA LYS A 5 17.73 3.43 3.39
C LYS A 5 17.39 2.22 2.51
N ASN A 6 17.44 1.00 3.06
CA ASN A 6 17.22 -0.25 2.33
C ASN A 6 16.04 -1.06 2.89
N LEU A 7 15.14 -0.44 3.67
CA LEU A 7 13.96 -1.09 4.22
C LEU A 7 12.71 -0.73 3.41
N GLU A 8 11.75 -1.63 3.44
CA GLU A 8 10.43 -1.46 2.85
C GLU A 8 9.37 -1.79 3.92
N VAL A 9 8.20 -1.17 3.79
CA VAL A 9 7.00 -1.50 4.56
C VAL A 9 5.91 -1.96 3.59
N TRP A 10 5.18 -3.01 3.94
CA TRP A 10 4.13 -3.57 3.08
C TRP A 10 2.75 -3.09 3.53
N PHE A 11 2.02 -2.49 2.60
CA PHE A 11 0.63 -2.08 2.76
C PHE A 11 -0.31 -3.23 2.36
N VAL A 12 -0.60 -4.09 3.32
CA VAL A 12 -1.45 -5.26 3.09
C VAL A 12 -2.92 -4.90 3.28
N THR A 13 -3.71 -5.08 2.23
CA THR A 13 -5.17 -4.91 2.31
C THR A 13 -5.88 -6.26 2.43
N GLY A 14 -6.72 -6.39 3.46
CA GLY A 14 -7.61 -7.53 3.64
C GLY A 14 -8.97 -7.30 2.96
N SER A 15 -9.52 -8.35 2.35
CA SER A 15 -10.89 -8.38 1.84
C SER A 15 -11.40 -9.84 1.79
N GLN A 16 -12.58 -10.07 1.20
CA GLN A 16 -13.20 -11.39 1.14
C GLN A 16 -13.91 -11.64 -0.19
N HIS A 17 -13.77 -12.86 -0.71
CA HIS A 17 -14.41 -13.30 -1.96
C HIS A 17 -15.95 -13.22 -1.93
N LEU A 18 -16.58 -13.29 -0.75
CA LEU A 18 -18.04 -13.17 -0.61
C LEU A 18 -18.59 -11.80 -1.04
N TYR A 19 -17.74 -10.79 -1.22
CA TYR A 19 -18.15 -9.45 -1.67
C TYR A 19 -18.23 -9.30 -3.20
N GLY A 20 -17.77 -10.30 -3.96
CA GLY A 20 -17.81 -10.29 -5.42
C GLY A 20 -16.67 -9.50 -6.07
N ASP A 21 -16.38 -9.84 -7.34
CA ASP A 21 -15.19 -9.37 -8.06
C ASP A 21 -15.13 -7.85 -8.23
N ASP A 22 -16.27 -7.18 -8.41
CA ASP A 22 -16.29 -5.73 -8.62
C ASP A 22 -15.90 -4.98 -7.34
N VAL A 23 -16.34 -5.45 -6.18
CA VAL A 23 -15.90 -4.90 -4.89
C VAL A 23 -14.42 -5.19 -4.65
N LEU A 24 -13.93 -6.38 -5.02
CA LEU A 24 -12.50 -6.70 -4.91
C LEU A 24 -11.62 -5.84 -5.82
N LYS A 25 -12.08 -5.51 -7.03
CA LYS A 25 -11.38 -4.58 -7.93
C LYS A 25 -11.31 -3.18 -7.34
N GLU A 26 -12.43 -2.69 -6.81
CA GLU A 26 -12.48 -1.38 -6.17
C GLU A 26 -11.52 -1.33 -4.98
N VAL A 27 -11.53 -2.36 -4.11
CA VAL A 27 -10.58 -2.46 -3.00
C VAL A 27 -9.13 -2.44 -3.51
N ALA A 28 -8.81 -3.21 -4.55
CA ALA A 28 -7.46 -3.23 -5.12
C ALA A 28 -7.03 -1.85 -5.65
N GLN A 29 -7.91 -1.13 -6.35
CA GLN A 29 -7.65 0.21 -6.87
C GLN A 29 -7.40 1.24 -5.76
N ASN A 30 -8.27 1.26 -4.75
CA ASN A 30 -8.13 2.16 -3.61
C ASN A 30 -6.84 1.87 -2.83
N SER A 31 -6.51 0.60 -2.61
CA SER A 31 -5.28 0.20 -1.93
C SER A 31 -4.02 0.61 -2.67
N GLU A 32 -4.02 0.49 -4.00
CA GLU A 32 -2.91 0.94 -4.84
C GLU A 32 -2.73 2.47 -4.77
N GLU A 33 -3.82 3.23 -4.78
CA GLU A 33 -3.78 4.69 -4.64
C GLU A 33 -3.22 5.11 -3.27
N ILE A 34 -3.66 4.46 -2.20
CA ILE A 34 -3.18 4.71 -0.83
C ILE A 34 -1.69 4.37 -0.71
N ALA A 35 -1.26 3.21 -1.21
CA ALA A 35 0.14 2.80 -1.17
C ALA A 35 1.04 3.79 -1.92
N LYS A 36 0.63 4.24 -3.12
CA LYS A 36 1.36 5.26 -3.91
C LYS A 36 1.43 6.60 -3.19
N TYR A 37 0.34 7.03 -2.55
CA TYR A 37 0.34 8.26 -1.78
C TYR A 37 1.36 8.22 -0.65
N PHE A 38 1.41 7.10 0.10
CA PHE A 38 2.38 6.94 1.16
C PHE A 38 3.82 6.80 0.65
N ASP A 39 4.06 6.07 -0.44
CA ASP A 39 5.39 5.95 -1.03
C ASP A 39 5.94 7.31 -1.53
N ALA A 40 5.05 8.23 -1.95
CA ALA A 40 5.42 9.57 -2.36
C ALA A 40 5.63 10.56 -1.20
N SER A 41 5.32 10.18 0.05
CA SER A 41 5.42 11.06 1.20
C SER A 41 6.86 11.19 1.70
N GLU A 42 7.38 12.43 1.76
CA GLU A 42 8.70 12.71 2.35
C GLU A 42 8.77 12.44 3.86
N GLU A 43 7.63 12.32 4.53
CA GLU A 43 7.55 11.98 5.96
C GLU A 43 7.83 10.50 6.23
N ILE A 44 7.71 9.63 5.21
CA ILE A 44 7.94 8.19 5.33
C ILE A 44 9.34 7.86 4.80
N PRO A 45 10.32 7.51 5.65
CA PRO A 45 11.72 7.37 5.26
C PRO A 45 12.07 6.02 4.62
N VAL A 46 11.06 5.24 4.23
CA VAL A 46 11.14 3.90 3.64
C VAL A 46 10.18 3.78 2.47
N LYS A 47 10.45 2.87 1.56
CA LYS A 47 9.53 2.57 0.45
C LYS A 47 8.28 1.88 0.97
N VAL A 48 7.12 2.26 0.45
CA VAL A 48 5.84 1.61 0.74
C VAL A 48 5.46 0.74 -0.45
N VAL A 49 5.21 -0.54 -0.20
CA VAL A 49 4.90 -1.57 -1.21
C VAL A 49 3.46 -2.05 -1.05
#